data_AF-A0A381Y808-F1
#
_entry.id   AF-A0A381Y808-F1
#
_cell.length_a   1.000
_cell.length_b   1.000
_cell.length_c   1.000
_cell.angle_alpha   90.00
_cell.angle_beta   90.00
_cell.angle_gamma   90.00
#
_symmetry.space_group_name_H-M   'P 1'
#
loop_
_entity.id
_entity.type
_entity.pdbx_description
1 polymer ?
#
loop_
_entity_poly.entity_id
_entity_poly.type
_entity_poly.pdbx_seq_one_letter_code
_entity_poly.pdbx_strand_id
1 'polypeptide(L)'
;MGDALQVDNKKQLLKQYYAGQRMDSPNGGYFMLLGIRPGEAGHAVGIFECSASSLRYELVIPKATRTERKKVRDVIGGGDDPDCPRHGRSMRLVRVGRNLVCMDCGVAYARA
;
A
#
# COMPACT_ATOMS: atom_id res chain seq x y z
N MET A 1 -7.64 5.93 -21.79
CA MET A 1 -7.27 5.73 -20.38
C MET A 1 -8.17 6.65 -19.57
N GLY A 2 -9.08 6.11 -18.77
CA GLY A 2 -10.01 6.94 -17.98
C GLY A 2 -9.26 7.67 -16.88
N ASP A 3 -9.42 8.98 -16.83
CA ASP A 3 -8.82 9.89 -15.86
C ASP A 3 -9.25 9.48 -14.44
N ALA A 4 -8.31 8.92 -13.66
CA ALA A 4 -8.60 8.48 -12.31
C ALA A 4 -8.56 9.68 -11.36
N LEU A 5 -9.62 9.84 -10.58
CA LEU A 5 -9.75 10.99 -9.68
C LEU A 5 -8.79 10.85 -8.49
N GLN A 6 -8.17 11.96 -8.11
CA GLN A 6 -7.35 12.04 -6.89
C GLN A 6 -8.27 12.18 -5.69
N VAL A 7 -7.98 11.45 -4.61
CA VAL A 7 -8.79 11.54 -3.39
C VAL A 7 -8.30 12.70 -2.50
N ASP A 8 -9.20 13.54 -1.99
CA ASP A 8 -8.83 14.69 -1.14
C ASP A 8 -8.33 14.28 0.26
N ASN A 9 -8.92 13.26 0.89
CA ASN A 9 -8.59 12.85 2.26
C ASN A 9 -7.57 11.70 2.37
N LYS A 10 -6.47 11.81 1.61
CA LYS A 10 -5.48 10.73 1.41
C LYS A 10 -4.93 10.12 2.71
N LYS A 11 -4.65 10.94 3.72
CA LYS A 11 -4.05 10.46 4.99
C LYS A 11 -4.98 9.54 5.76
N GLN A 12 -6.25 9.91 5.86
CA GLN A 12 -7.25 9.12 6.58
C GLN A 12 -7.55 7.81 5.84
N LEU A 13 -7.66 7.88 4.51
CA LEU A 13 -7.84 6.70 3.67
C LEU A 13 -6.65 5.74 3.74
N LEU A 14 -5.42 6.25 3.71
CA LEU A 14 -4.24 5.40 3.91
C LEU A 14 -4.26 4.70 5.27
N LYS A 15 -4.70 5.39 6.33
CA LYS A 15 -4.83 4.78 7.66
C LYS A 15 -5.86 3.64 7.67
N GLN A 16 -7.02 3.85 7.06
CA GLN A 16 -8.08 2.84 6.93
C GLN A 16 -7.60 1.67 6.06
N TYR A 17 -6.94 1.96 4.94
CA TYR A 17 -6.34 0.99 4.03
C TYR A 17 -5.38 0.05 4.77
N TYR A 18 -4.39 0.61 5.49
CA TYR A 18 -3.42 -0.19 6.22
C TYR A 18 -4.03 -1.00 7.37
N ALA A 19 -5.15 -0.53 7.93
CA ALA A 19 -5.90 -1.25 8.96
C ALA A 19 -6.83 -2.33 8.39
N GLY A 20 -6.89 -2.52 7.06
CA GLY A 20 -7.85 -3.43 6.42
C GLY A 20 -9.30 -3.01 6.61
N GLN A 21 -9.55 -1.73 6.91
CA GLN A 21 -10.90 -1.20 7.11
C GLN A 21 -11.54 -0.85 5.77
N ARG A 22 -12.87 -0.94 5.74
CA ARG A 22 -13.66 -0.42 4.61
C ARG A 22 -13.45 1.09 4.53
N MET A 23 -13.11 1.58 3.35
CA MET A 23 -12.90 3.01 3.09
C MET A 23 -14.10 3.60 2.38
N ASP A 24 -14.63 4.70 2.91
CA ASP A 24 -15.77 5.39 2.32
C ASP A 24 -15.36 6.16 1.06
N SER A 25 -16.22 6.08 0.04
CA SER A 25 -16.04 6.85 -1.20
C SER A 25 -16.69 8.24 -1.06
N PRO A 26 -16.09 9.30 -1.64
CA PRO A 26 -16.66 10.64 -1.59
C PRO A 26 -18.03 10.76 -2.27
N ASN A 27 -18.37 9.83 -3.19
CA ASN A 27 -19.68 9.80 -3.85
C ASN A 27 -20.72 8.95 -3.11
N GLY A 28 -20.42 8.52 -1.88
CA GLY A 28 -21.17 7.48 -1.17
C GLY A 28 -20.74 6.07 -1.56
N GLY A 29 -21.15 5.09 -0.75
CA GLY A 29 -20.66 3.71 -0.87
C GLY A 29 -19.22 3.56 -0.36
N TYR A 30 -18.50 2.56 -0.87
CA TYR A 30 -17.14 2.25 -0.42
C TYR A 30 -16.18 2.02 -1.59
N PHE A 31 -14.89 2.15 -1.32
CA PHE A 31 -13.83 1.83 -2.26
C PHE A 31 -13.56 0.33 -2.31
N MET A 32 -13.58 -0.22 -3.52
CA MET A 32 -13.14 -1.58 -3.82
C MET A 32 -11.74 -1.52 -4.43
N LEU A 33 -10.77 -2.22 -3.84
CA LEU A 33 -9.42 -2.32 -4.40
C LEU A 33 -9.47 -3.16 -5.67
N LEU A 34 -9.13 -2.56 -6.82
CA LEU A 34 -9.00 -3.28 -8.09
C LEU A 34 -7.59 -3.85 -8.28
N GLY A 35 -6.59 -3.19 -7.70
CA GLY A 35 -5.22 -3.65 -7.75
C GLY A 35 -4.21 -2.60 -7.34
N ILE A 36 -2.98 -3.04 -7.17
CA ILE A 36 -1.85 -2.21 -6.77
C ILE A 36 -0.83 -2.22 -7.89
N ARG A 37 -0.38 -1.02 -8.28
CA ARG A 37 0.70 -0.85 -9.24
C ARG A 37 1.96 -0.38 -8.50
N PRO A 38 3.10 -1.07 -8.65
CA PRO A 38 4.35 -0.55 -8.15
C PRO A 38 4.69 0.73 -8.91
N GLY A 39 5.00 1.79 -8.17
CA GLY A 39 5.46 3.07 -8.71
C GLY A 39 6.98 3.16 -8.73
N GLU A 40 7.49 4.19 -9.41
CA GLU A 40 8.93 4.43 -9.47
C GLU A 40 9.52 4.83 -8.10
N ALA A 41 10.81 4.62 -7.84
CA ALA A 41 11.44 5.00 -6.57
C ALA A 41 10.82 4.38 -5.28
N GLY A 42 10.06 3.28 -5.40
CA GLY A 42 9.58 2.45 -4.29
C GLY A 42 8.30 2.93 -3.60
N HIS A 43 7.55 3.85 -4.23
CA HIS A 43 6.14 4.08 -3.89
C HIS A 43 5.25 3.11 -4.67
N ALA A 44 3.95 3.12 -4.39
CA ALA A 44 2.96 2.35 -5.14
C ALA A 44 1.69 3.18 -5.31
N VAL A 45 0.84 2.76 -6.24
CA VAL A 45 -0.46 3.37 -6.49
C VAL A 45 -1.53 2.29 -6.36
N GLY A 46 -2.44 2.48 -5.41
CA GLY A 46 -3.65 1.67 -5.31
C GLY A 46 -4.73 2.23 -6.23
N ILE A 47 -5.33 1.37 -7.03
CA ILE A 47 -6.46 1.70 -7.90
C ILE A 47 -7.72 1.20 -7.21
N PHE A 48 -8.64 2.12 -6.96
CA PHE A 48 -9.90 1.85 -6.29
C PHE A 48 -11.07 2.19 -7.20
N GLU A 49 -12.16 1.45 -7.04
CA GLU A 49 -13.42 1.73 -7.71
C GLU A 49 -14.50 2.01 -6.65
N CYS A 50 -15.24 3.10 -6.85
CA CYS A 50 -16.38 3.43 -6.00
C CYS A 50 -17.53 2.45 -6.29
N SER A 51 -18.04 1.79 -5.25
CA SER A 51 -19.17 0.86 -5.37
C SER A 51 -20.49 1.52 -5.80
N ALA A 52 -20.64 2.83 -5.57
CA ALA A 52 -21.89 3.56 -5.87
C ALA A 52 -21.88 4.25 -7.24
N SER A 53 -20.72 4.68 -7.73
CA SER A 53 -20.61 5.48 -8.96
C SER A 53 -19.73 4.88 -10.05
N SER A 54 -19.09 3.74 -9.79
CA SER A 54 -18.12 3.08 -10.68
C SER A 54 -16.94 3.96 -11.10
N LEU A 55 -16.76 5.12 -10.47
CA LEU A 55 -15.63 6.01 -10.70
C LEU A 55 -14.37 5.40 -10.11
N ARG A 56 -13.27 5.55 -10.85
CA ARG A 56 -11.96 5.06 -10.43
C ARG A 56 -11.14 6.16 -9.79
N TYR A 57 -10.47 5.79 -8.71
CA TYR A 57 -9.66 6.67 -7.91
C TYR A 57 -8.27 6.08 -7.73
N GLU A 58 -7.28 6.96 -7.71
CA GLU A 58 -5.91 6.60 -7.41
C GLU A 58 -5.52 7.11 -6.03
N LEU A 59 -4.96 6.22 -5.23
CA LEU A 59 -4.35 6.55 -3.95
C LEU A 59 -2.86 6.25 -4.00
N VAL A 60 -2.05 7.30 -3.89
CA VAL A 60 -0.60 7.16 -3.82
C VAL A 60 -0.23 6.62 -2.43
N ILE A 61 0.39 5.44 -2.42
CA ILE A 61 0.95 4.79 -1.26
C ILE A 61 2.43 5.19 -1.19
N PRO A 62 2.84 6.02 -0.21
CA PRO A 62 4.18 6.59 -0.18
C PRO A 62 5.25 5.51 0.01
N LYS A 63 6.46 5.75 -0.50
CA LYS A 63 7.60 4.85 -0.27
C LYS A 63 7.87 4.61 1.21
N ALA A 64 8.53 3.48 1.53
CA ALA A 64 8.95 3.18 2.89
C ALA A 64 9.84 4.29 3.46
N THR A 65 9.52 4.76 4.67
CA THR A 65 10.30 5.72 5.45
C THR A 65 11.60 5.10 5.94
N ARG A 66 12.60 5.92 6.29
CA ARG A 66 13.87 5.42 6.84
C ARG A 66 13.67 4.54 8.07
N THR A 67 12.73 4.91 8.95
CA THR A 67 12.39 4.15 10.16
C THR A 67 11.78 2.79 9.83
N GLU A 68 10.85 2.73 8.87
CA GLU A 68 10.26 1.46 8.42
C GLU A 68 11.31 0.53 7.82
N ARG A 69 12.20 1.07 6.98
CA ARG A 69 13.30 0.30 6.37
C ARG A 69 14.27 -0.22 7.42
N LYS A 70 14.58 0.56 8.45
CA LYS A 70 15.44 0.14 9.56
C LYS A 70 14.83 -1.04 10.30
N LYS A 71 13.55 -0.96 10.70
CA LYS A 71 12.83 -2.06 11.36
C LYS A 71 12.90 -3.36 10.56
N VAL A 72 12.65 -3.30 9.26
CA VAL A 72 12.73 -4.47 8.38
C VAL A 72 14.15 -5.04 8.32
N ARG A 73 15.17 -4.18 8.21
CA ARG A 73 16.58 -4.63 8.21
C ARG A 73 17.01 -5.24 9.53
N ASP A 74 16.53 -4.72 10.66
CA ASP A 74 16.86 -5.26 11.98
C ASP A 74 16.32 -6.70 12.13
N VAL A 75 15.10 -6.97 11.62
CA VAL A 75 14.51 -8.33 11.59
C VAL A 75 15.33 -9.26 10.69
N ILE A 76 15.66 -8.82 9.47
CA ILE A 76 16.52 -9.59 8.54
C ILE A 76 17.89 -9.88 9.18
N GLY A 77 18.48 -8.90 9.85
CA GLY A 77 19.77 -9.05 10.54
C GLY A 77 19.73 -10.04 11.72
N GLY A 78 18.55 -10.25 12.30
CA GLY A 78 18.29 -11.28 13.30
C GLY A 78 18.12 -12.69 12.72
N GLY A 79 18.01 -12.83 11.38
CA GLY A 79 17.77 -14.10 10.70
C GLY A 79 16.29 -14.45 10.51
N ASP A 80 15.38 -13.54 10.84
CA ASP A 80 13.93 -13.72 10.72
C ASP A 80 13.37 -13.16 9.40
N ASP A 81 12.21 -13.69 9.00
CA ASP A 81 11.43 -13.16 7.87
C ASP A 81 10.67 -11.89 8.27
N PRO A 82 10.88 -10.74 7.60
CA PRO A 82 10.23 -9.50 7.97
C PRO A 82 8.79 -9.39 7.48
N ASP A 83 7.90 -8.93 8.35
CA ASP A 83 6.55 -8.49 8.00
C ASP A 83 6.53 -7.04 7.49
N CYS A 84 5.47 -6.70 6.78
CA CYS A 84 5.17 -5.33 6.41
C CYS A 84 4.92 -4.50 7.68
N PRO A 85 5.64 -3.39 7.90
CA PRO A 85 5.45 -2.56 9.09
C PRO A 85 4.19 -1.69 9.06
N ARG A 86 3.47 -1.65 7.93
CA ARG A 86 2.22 -0.86 7.76
C ARG A 86 0.98 -1.72 7.95
N HIS A 87 1.01 -2.93 7.43
CA HIS A 87 -0.05 -3.92 7.67
C HIS A 87 0.27 -4.70 8.95
N GLY A 88 -0.73 -5.35 9.55
CA GLY A 88 -0.52 -6.12 10.79
C GLY A 88 0.49 -7.28 10.63
N ARG A 89 0.74 -7.96 11.76
CA ARG A 89 1.71 -9.08 11.98
C ARG A 89 1.53 -10.34 11.11
N SER A 90 0.79 -10.28 10.01
CA SER A 90 0.51 -11.42 9.13
C SER A 90 0.90 -11.19 7.67
N MET A 91 1.39 -9.99 7.32
CA MET A 91 1.70 -9.64 5.95
C MET A 91 3.20 -9.68 5.68
N ARG A 92 3.72 -10.90 5.48
CA ARG A 92 5.14 -11.13 5.15
C ARG A 92 5.56 -10.37 3.90
N LEU A 93 6.76 -9.80 3.96
CA LEU A 93 7.39 -9.23 2.77
C LEU A 93 7.87 -10.37 1.85
N VAL A 94 7.58 -10.24 0.57
CA VAL A 94 7.97 -11.23 -0.44
C VAL A 94 9.08 -10.66 -1.32
N ARG A 95 9.91 -11.56 -1.84
CA ARG A 95 10.97 -11.20 -2.77
C ARG A 95 10.39 -10.96 -4.17
N VAL A 96 10.50 -9.73 -4.65
CA VAL A 96 10.17 -9.35 -6.02
C VAL A 96 11.43 -8.79 -6.67
N GLY A 97 12.05 -9.58 -7.55
CA GLY A 97 13.36 -9.28 -8.12
C GLY A 97 14.42 -9.09 -7.02
N ARG A 98 14.99 -7.89 -6.92
CA ARG A 98 16.01 -7.52 -5.93
C ARG A 98 15.45 -6.85 -4.67
N ASN A 99 14.13 -6.75 -4.54
CA ASN A 99 13.48 -6.02 -3.45
C ASN A 99 12.58 -6.93 -2.61
N LEU A 100 12.46 -6.61 -1.32
CA LEU A 100 11.43 -7.12 -0.43
C LEU A 100 10.24 -6.17 -0.46
N VAL A 101 9.11 -6.66 -0.94
CA VAL A 101 7.90 -5.89 -1.25
C VAL A 101 6.71 -6.49 -0.50
N CYS A 102 5.81 -5.64 -0.02
CA CYS A 102 4.54 -6.10 0.53
C CYS A 102 3.51 -6.25 -0.60
N MET A 103 2.83 -7.40 -0.67
CA MET A 103 1.81 -7.65 -1.70
C MET A 103 0.57 -6.76 -1.55
N ASP A 104 0.25 -6.31 -0.33
CA ASP A 104 -0.91 -5.47 -0.05
C ASP A 104 -0.66 -3.96 -0.13
N CYS A 105 0.57 -3.47 -0.14
CA CYS A 105 0.81 -2.04 -0.41
C CYS A 105 1.68 -1.80 -1.63
N GLY A 106 2.31 -2.83 -2.20
CA GLY A 106 3.25 -2.69 -3.32
C GLY A 106 4.54 -1.95 -2.97
N VAL A 107 4.75 -1.58 -1.69
CA VAL A 107 5.91 -0.79 -1.25
C VAL A 107 7.12 -1.69 -1.05
N ALA A 108 8.27 -1.25 -1.58
CA ALA A 108 9.56 -1.87 -1.34
C ALA A 108 10.21 -1.36 -0.03
N TYR A 109 10.52 -2.29 0.87
CA TYR A 109 11.07 -1.99 2.20
C TYR A 109 12.57 -2.26 2.33
N ALA A 110 13.09 -3.25 1.62
CA ALA A 110 14.51 -3.57 1.63
C ALA A 110 14.93 -4.18 0.29
N ARG A 111 16.23 -4.35 0.10
CA ARG A 111 16.75 -5.24 -0.94
C ARG A 111 16.80 -6.66 -0.37
N ALA A 112 16.41 -7.62 -1.20
CA ALA A 112 16.41 -9.04 -0.88
C ALA A 112 17.75 -9.69 -1.22
#